data_AF-A0A511UJE6-F1
#
_entry.id   AF-A0A511UJE6-F1
#
_cell.length_a   1.000
_cell.length_b   1.000
_cell.length_c   1.000
_cell.angle_alpha   90.00
_cell.angle_beta   90.00
_cell.angle_gamma   90.00
#
_symmetry.space_group_name_H-M   'P 1'
#
loop_
_entity.id
_entity.type
_entity.pdbx_description
1 polymer ?
#
loop_
_entity_poly.entity_id
_entity_poly.type
_entity_poly.pdbx_seq_one_letter_code
_entity_poly.pdbx_strand_id
1 'polypeptide(L)'
;MKQWDMAKKFEGDLRVCFFIGDVRDREHLYRALDGVDYVVQAAATKIVPTTEYNPFECIKTNVLGAMNLVDACIDKGVRKLVALSTDKASSPINLYGATKLTSDKLFVAGNHYAGPDPSRFSVIQHGNVMGSRGSVIPFFISIKDKG
;
A
#
# COMPACT_ATOMS: atom_id res chain seq x y z
N MET A 1 3.53 13.19 -5.25
CA MET A 1 2.67 14.36 -5.40
C MET A 1 1.85 14.47 -4.13
N LYS A 2 1.73 15.64 -3.48
CA LYS A 2 0.85 15.75 -2.31
C LYS A 2 -0.60 15.74 -2.81
N GLN A 3 -1.53 15.21 -2.02
CA GLN A 3 -2.95 15.12 -2.41
C GLN A 3 -3.50 16.46 -2.91
N TRP A 4 -3.12 17.57 -2.28
CA TRP A 4 -3.50 18.92 -2.69
C TRP A 4 -3.11 19.23 -4.15
N ASP A 5 -1.90 18.85 -4.56
CA ASP A 5 -1.43 19.06 -5.93
C ASP A 5 -2.23 18.19 -6.92
N MET A 6 -2.61 16.97 -6.51
CA MET A 6 -3.47 16.10 -7.32
C MET A 6 -4.88 16.67 -7.45
N ALA A 7 -5.46 17.17 -6.36
CA ALA A 7 -6.79 17.76 -6.39
C ALA A 7 -6.86 18.96 -7.35
N LYS A 8 -5.84 19.82 -7.33
CA LYS A 8 -5.72 20.92 -8.32
C LYS A 8 -5.58 20.42 -9.75
N LYS A 9 -4.80 19.35 -9.96
CA LYS A 9 -4.58 18.79 -11.30
C LYS A 9 -5.85 18.17 -11.91
N PHE A 10 -6.72 17.61 -11.08
CA PHE A 10 -7.96 16.93 -11.48
C PHE A 10 -9.22 17.73 -11.12
N GLU A 11 -9.11 19.05 -11.00
CA GLU A 11 -10.24 19.93 -10.66
C GLU A 11 -11.36 19.78 -11.72
N GLY A 12 -12.58 19.52 -11.26
CA GLY A 12 -13.76 19.33 -12.10
C GLY A 12 -13.94 17.93 -12.72
N ASP A 13 -13.00 16.99 -12.53
CA ASP A 13 -13.15 15.62 -13.02
C ASP A 13 -13.94 14.74 -12.04
N LEU A 14 -15.21 14.50 -12.34
CA LEU A 14 -16.12 13.70 -11.50
C LEU A 14 -15.72 12.22 -11.35
N ARG A 15 -14.77 11.72 -12.17
CA ARG A 15 -14.26 10.34 -12.06
C ARG A 15 -13.27 10.18 -10.92
N VAL A 16 -12.73 11.28 -10.38
CA VAL A 16 -11.71 11.27 -9.34
C VAL A 16 -12.29 11.87 -8.06
N CYS A 17 -12.28 11.09 -6.99
CA CYS A 17 -12.64 11.56 -5.65
C CYS A 17 -11.45 11.39 -4.71
N PHE A 18 -11.25 12.37 -3.83
CA PHE A 18 -10.14 12.37 -2.87
C PHE A 18 -10.66 12.15 -1.45
N PHE A 19 -10.22 11.07 -0.83
CA PHE A 19 -10.51 10.76 0.57
C PHE A 19 -9.28 11.00 1.44
N ILE A 20 -9.48 11.68 2.56
CA ILE A 20 -8.49 11.72 3.65
C ILE A 20 -8.74 10.52 4.52
N GLY A 21 -7.78 9.60 4.58
CA GLY A 21 -7.89 8.41 5.42
C GLY A 21 -6.54 7.75 5.68
N ASP A 22 -6.56 6.79 6.60
CA ASP A 22 -5.42 5.96 6.96
C ASP A 22 -5.88 4.49 6.94
N VAL A 23 -5.07 3.59 6.37
CA VAL A 23 -5.36 2.14 6.35
C VAL A 23 -5.39 1.54 7.76
N ARG A 24 -4.85 2.26 8.75
CA ARG A 24 -4.92 1.89 10.17
C ARG A 24 -6.30 2.15 10.78
N ASP A 25 -7.10 3.04 10.17
CA ASP A 25 -8.47 3.34 10.60
C ASP A 25 -9.46 2.45 9.85
N ARG A 26 -9.88 1.39 10.51
CA ARG A 26 -10.82 0.41 9.96
C ARG A 26 -12.17 1.05 9.63
N GLU A 27 -12.72 1.86 10.51
CA GLU A 27 -14.06 2.44 10.32
C GLU A 27 -14.07 3.39 9.11
N HIS A 28 -12.96 4.12 8.90
CA HIS A 28 -12.81 4.94 7.70
C HIS A 28 -12.69 4.10 6.42
N LEU A 29 -11.97 2.97 6.45
CA LEU A 29 -11.89 2.06 5.30
C LEU A 29 -13.26 1.51 4.88
N TYR A 30 -14.11 1.13 5.84
CA TYR A 30 -15.47 0.65 5.51
C TYR A 30 -16.30 1.70 4.78
N ARG A 31 -16.12 2.99 5.14
CA ARG A 31 -16.77 4.09 4.42
C ARG A 31 -16.16 4.31 3.02
N ALA A 32 -14.83 4.25 2.91
CA ALA A 32 -14.13 4.49 1.65
C ALA A 32 -14.34 3.38 0.61
N LEU A 33 -14.65 2.16 1.06
CA LEU A 33 -14.85 0.98 0.19
C LEU A 33 -16.32 0.76 -0.22
N ASP A 34 -17.25 1.60 0.22
CA ASP A 34 -18.66 1.45 -0.12
C ASP A 34 -18.89 1.63 -1.63
N GLY A 35 -19.43 0.60 -2.29
CA GLY A 35 -19.63 0.58 -3.74
C GLY A 35 -18.35 0.44 -4.57
N VAL A 36 -17.20 0.13 -3.96
CA VAL A 36 -15.93 -0.06 -4.66
C VAL A 36 -15.79 -1.49 -5.16
N ASP A 37 -15.55 -1.65 -6.46
CA ASP A 37 -15.34 -2.96 -7.08
C ASP A 37 -13.92 -3.49 -6.96
N TYR A 38 -12.93 -2.60 -7.04
CA TYR A 38 -11.53 -2.95 -7.19
C TYR A 38 -10.64 -2.06 -6.34
N VAL A 39 -9.67 -2.65 -5.67
CA VAL A 39 -8.72 -1.95 -4.80
C VAL A 39 -7.29 -2.20 -5.26
N VAL A 40 -6.51 -1.12 -5.33
CA VAL A 40 -5.04 -1.20 -5.49
C VAL A 40 -4.42 -0.73 -4.18
N GLN A 41 -3.88 -1.65 -3.40
CA GLN A 41 -3.25 -1.32 -2.12
C GLN A 41 -1.79 -0.93 -2.32
N ALA A 42 -1.55 0.37 -2.30
CA ALA A 42 -0.24 1.00 -2.43
C ALA A 42 0.28 1.68 -1.15
N ALA A 43 -0.53 1.72 -0.08
CA ALA A 43 -0.14 2.35 1.17
C ALA A 43 0.84 1.46 1.94
N ALA A 44 2.04 1.99 2.21
CA ALA A 44 3.07 1.32 3.00
C ALA A 44 4.13 2.31 3.50
N THR A 45 4.75 2.00 4.63
CA THR A 45 6.02 2.61 5.04
C THR A 45 7.15 1.87 4.33
N LYS A 46 7.80 2.54 3.37
CA LYS A 46 8.73 1.90 2.41
C LYS A 46 10.21 2.29 2.54
N ILE A 47 10.54 3.18 3.47
CA ILE A 47 11.90 3.70 3.64
C ILE A 47 12.61 2.88 4.70
N VAL A 48 13.58 2.05 4.30
CA VAL A 48 14.24 1.06 5.16
C VAL A 48 14.79 1.66 6.46
N PRO A 49 15.62 2.74 6.45
CA PRO A 49 16.07 3.34 7.71
C PRO A 49 14.93 3.79 8.61
N THR A 50 13.91 4.44 8.05
CA THR A 50 12.74 4.91 8.81
C THR A 50 12.00 3.75 9.47
N THR A 51 11.87 2.61 8.77
CA THR A 51 11.20 1.44 9.32
C THR A 51 11.99 0.80 10.46
N GLU A 52 13.32 0.76 10.37
CA GLU A 52 14.17 0.22 11.45
C GLU A 52 14.08 1.10 12.71
N TYR A 53 14.08 2.43 12.56
CA TYR A 53 13.95 3.35 13.69
C TYR A 53 12.52 3.48 14.24
N ASN A 54 11.49 3.17 13.43
CA ASN A 54 10.08 3.31 13.80
C ASN A 54 9.31 2.00 13.55
N PRO A 55 9.68 0.91 14.26
CA PRO A 55 9.19 -0.43 13.95
C PRO A 55 7.68 -0.57 14.14
N PHE A 56 7.13 0.01 15.21
CA PHE A 56 5.70 -0.04 15.51
C PHE A 56 4.86 0.61 14.40
N GLU A 57 5.33 1.72 13.85
CA GLU A 57 4.61 2.45 12.80
C GLU A 57 4.66 1.69 11.46
N CYS A 58 5.78 1.01 11.19
CA CYS A 58 5.90 0.09 10.07
C CYS A 58 4.89 -1.06 10.19
N ILE A 59 4.81 -1.71 11.36
CA ILE A 59 3.89 -2.81 11.63
C ILE A 59 2.43 -2.35 11.51
N LYS A 60 2.06 -1.24 12.15
CA LYS A 60 0.68 -0.70 12.07
C LYS A 60 0.26 -0.44 10.63
N THR A 61 1.14 0.14 9.81
CA THR A 61 0.80 0.48 8.42
C THR A 61 0.78 -0.75 7.52
N ASN A 62 1.86 -1.54 7.53
CA ASN A 62 2.08 -2.60 6.54
C ASN A 62 1.35 -3.89 6.91
N VAL A 63 1.18 -4.18 8.21
CA VAL A 63 0.59 -5.42 8.72
C VAL A 63 -0.85 -5.18 9.17
N LEU A 64 -1.07 -4.32 10.17
CA LEU A 64 -2.44 -4.08 10.66
C LEU A 64 -3.32 -3.41 9.59
N GLY A 65 -2.76 -2.48 8.82
CA GLY A 65 -3.47 -1.91 7.67
C GLY A 65 -3.82 -2.93 6.58
N ALA A 66 -3.00 -3.97 6.41
CA ALA A 66 -3.33 -5.07 5.50
C ALA A 66 -4.46 -5.95 6.05
N MET A 67 -4.45 -6.24 7.36
CA MET A 67 -5.55 -6.96 8.03
C MET A 67 -6.87 -6.19 7.87
N ASN A 68 -6.86 -4.89 8.19
CA ASN A 68 -8.04 -4.04 8.05
C ASN A 68 -8.61 -4.04 6.63
N LEU A 69 -7.75 -4.01 5.61
CA LEU A 69 -8.18 -4.04 4.21
C LEU A 69 -8.76 -5.40 3.81
N VAL A 70 -8.19 -6.51 4.27
CA VAL A 70 -8.75 -7.84 3.98
C VAL A 70 -10.17 -7.93 4.53
N ASP A 71 -10.37 -7.59 5.80
CA ASP A 71 -11.69 -7.63 6.44
C ASP A 71 -12.67 -6.68 5.75
N ALA A 72 -12.26 -5.42 5.55
CA ALA A 72 -13.13 -4.41 4.95
C ALA A 72 -13.49 -4.73 3.49
N CYS A 73 -12.58 -5.32 2.72
CA CYS A 73 -12.86 -5.72 1.34
C CYS A 73 -13.89 -6.85 1.28
N ILE A 74 -13.77 -7.87 2.14
CA ILE A 74 -14.74 -8.98 2.21
C ILE A 74 -16.11 -8.42 2.62
N ASP A 75 -16.17 -7.66 3.71
CA ASP A 75 -17.43 -7.16 4.25
C ASP A 75 -18.14 -6.16 3.32
N LYS A 76 -17.39 -5.50 2.44
CA LYS A 76 -17.92 -4.55 1.45
C LYS A 76 -18.11 -5.14 0.06
N GLY A 77 -17.84 -6.43 -0.13
CA GLY A 77 -18.03 -7.13 -1.40
C GLY A 77 -17.09 -6.64 -2.51
N VAL A 78 -15.88 -6.20 -2.17
CA VAL A 78 -14.87 -5.77 -3.14
C VAL A 78 -14.41 -6.98 -3.97
N ARG A 79 -14.65 -6.95 -5.27
CA ARG A 79 -14.40 -8.11 -6.15
C ARG A 79 -12.93 -8.50 -6.21
N LYS A 80 -12.01 -7.53 -6.36
CA LYS A 80 -10.57 -7.83 -6.38
C LYS A 80 -9.73 -6.76 -5.71
N LEU A 81 -8.75 -7.20 -4.93
CA LEU A 81 -7.68 -6.37 -4.39
C LEU A 81 -6.33 -6.83 -4.95
N VAL A 82 -5.54 -5.88 -5.43
CA VAL A 82 -4.13 -6.10 -5.80
C VAL A 82 -3.23 -5.33 -4.84
N ALA A 83 -2.42 -6.03 -4.07
CA ALA A 83 -1.47 -5.45 -3.15
C ALA A 83 -0.08 -5.29 -3.79
N LEU A 84 0.53 -4.11 -3.61
CA LEU A 84 1.89 -3.85 -4.06
C LEU A 84 2.91 -4.35 -3.02
N SER A 85 3.84 -5.16 -3.48
CA SER A 85 4.96 -5.68 -2.70
C SER A 85 6.30 -5.50 -3.40
N THR A 86 7.38 -5.92 -2.75
CA THR A 86 8.76 -5.63 -3.12
C THR A 86 9.58 -6.91 -3.13
N ASP A 87 10.59 -6.94 -4.00
CA ASP A 87 11.69 -7.93 -3.96
C ASP A 87 12.28 -8.17 -2.56
N LYS A 88 12.33 -7.15 -1.70
CA LYS A 88 12.82 -7.23 -0.31
C LYS A 88 11.97 -8.11 0.61
N ALA A 89 10.78 -8.52 0.19
CA ALA A 89 9.96 -9.50 0.90
C ALA A 89 10.48 -10.93 0.71
N SER A 90 11.32 -11.19 -0.31
CA SER A 90 11.97 -12.48 -0.51
C SER A 90 13.19 -12.58 0.40
N SER A 91 13.17 -13.51 1.36
CA SER A 91 14.24 -13.70 2.36
C SER A 91 14.67 -12.39 3.04
N PRO A 92 13.74 -11.73 3.76
CA PRO A 92 13.94 -10.37 4.23
C PRO A 92 15.04 -10.28 5.30
N ILE A 93 15.94 -9.30 5.15
CA ILE A 93 17.00 -8.98 6.12
C ILE A 93 16.69 -7.71 6.95
N ASN A 94 15.61 -7.02 6.64
CA ASN A 94 15.20 -5.77 7.28
C ASN A 94 13.69 -5.79 7.59
N LEU A 95 13.25 -4.92 8.49
CA LEU A 95 11.87 -4.87 8.97
C LEU A 95 10.88 -4.49 7.88
N TYR A 96 11.27 -3.61 6.95
CA TYR A 96 10.42 -3.29 5.80
C TYR A 96 10.11 -4.56 4.98
N GLY A 97 11.13 -5.33 4.63
CA GLY A 97 10.98 -6.61 3.94
C GLY A 97 10.17 -7.62 4.74
N ALA A 98 10.43 -7.74 6.05
CA ALA A 98 9.73 -8.67 6.93
C ALA A 98 8.22 -8.34 7.01
N THR A 99 7.87 -7.08 7.24
CA THR A 99 6.46 -6.63 7.28
C THR A 99 5.78 -6.78 5.92
N LYS A 100 6.50 -6.59 4.81
CA LYS A 100 5.97 -6.85 3.47
C LYS A 100 5.75 -8.33 3.21
N LEU A 101 6.65 -9.21 3.63
CA LEU A 101 6.42 -10.65 3.58
C LEU A 101 5.19 -11.06 4.39
N THR A 102 5.03 -10.52 5.60
CA THR A 102 3.83 -10.74 6.43
C THR A 102 2.56 -10.26 5.72
N SER A 103 2.58 -9.03 5.19
CA SER A 103 1.48 -8.44 4.43
C SER A 103 1.09 -9.31 3.23
N ASP A 104 2.07 -9.83 2.49
CA ASP A 104 1.84 -10.70 1.34
C ASP A 104 1.14 -12.00 1.76
N LYS A 105 1.57 -12.60 2.87
CA LYS A 105 0.92 -13.79 3.45
C LYS A 105 -0.51 -13.50 3.90
N LEU A 106 -0.76 -12.34 4.50
CA LEU A 106 -2.10 -11.91 4.92
C LEU A 106 -3.05 -11.77 3.72
N PHE A 107 -2.62 -11.11 2.64
CA PHE A 107 -3.45 -10.98 1.44
C PHE A 107 -3.74 -12.33 0.80
N VAL A 108 -2.73 -13.20 0.67
CA VAL A 108 -2.95 -14.56 0.13
C VAL A 108 -3.90 -15.35 1.02
N ALA A 109 -3.73 -15.30 2.35
CA ALA A 109 -4.64 -15.93 3.31
C ALA A 109 -6.05 -15.32 3.30
N GLY A 110 -6.19 -14.05 2.91
CA GLY A 110 -7.48 -13.40 2.68
C GLY A 110 -8.40 -14.16 1.71
N ASN A 111 -7.84 -14.88 0.73
CA ASN A 111 -8.63 -15.74 -0.14
C ASN A 111 -9.24 -16.95 0.58
N HIS A 112 -8.60 -17.43 1.65
CA HIS A 112 -9.17 -18.46 2.51
C HIS A 112 -10.29 -17.88 3.38
N TYR A 113 -10.09 -16.69 3.96
CA TYR A 113 -11.11 -16.01 4.75
C TYR A 113 -12.35 -15.61 3.95
N ALA A 114 -12.18 -15.23 2.68
CA ALA A 114 -13.30 -14.91 1.79
C ALA A 114 -14.23 -16.12 1.55
N GLY A 115 -13.69 -17.36 1.57
CA GLY A 115 -14.48 -18.56 1.35
C GLY A 115 -15.32 -18.49 0.05
N PRO A 116 -16.67 -18.56 0.13
CA PRO A 116 -17.54 -18.46 -1.04
C PRO A 116 -17.71 -17.03 -1.59
N ASP A 117 -17.31 -16.00 -0.83
CA ASP A 117 -17.38 -14.60 -1.25
C ASP A 117 -16.58 -14.36 -2.55
N PRO A 118 -17.03 -13.50 -3.48
CA PRO A 118 -16.32 -13.23 -4.73
C PRO A 118 -14.98 -12.49 -4.56
N SER A 119 -14.68 -11.93 -3.38
CA SER A 119 -13.45 -11.17 -3.11
C SER A 119 -12.20 -12.00 -3.38
N ARG A 120 -11.31 -11.50 -4.25
CA ARG A 120 -10.02 -12.14 -4.53
C ARG A 120 -8.85 -11.21 -4.28
N PHE A 121 -7.86 -11.71 -3.57
CA PHE A 121 -6.69 -10.97 -3.14
C PHE A 121 -5.46 -11.50 -3.87
N SER A 122 -4.74 -10.61 -4.55
CA SER A 122 -3.49 -10.92 -5.20
C SER A 122 -2.39 -9.96 -4.77
N VAL A 123 -1.15 -10.42 -4.90
CA VAL A 123 0.05 -9.66 -4.57
C VAL A 123 0.92 -9.58 -5.80
N ILE A 124 1.44 -8.40 -6.10
CA ILE A 124 2.47 -8.23 -7.11
C ILE A 124 3.78 -7.80 -6.43
N GLN A 125 4.86 -8.50 -6.73
CA GLN A 125 6.20 -8.14 -6.25
C GLN A 125 7.00 -7.50 -7.38
N HIS A 126 7.64 -6.38 -7.10
CA HIS A 126 8.49 -5.69 -8.06
C HIS A 126 9.82 -5.25 -7.43
N GLY A 127 10.81 -5.01 -8.27
CA GLY A 127 12.09 -4.43 -7.86
C GLY A 127 12.01 -2.92 -7.67
N ASN A 128 13.18 -2.28 -7.61
CA ASN A 128 13.25 -0.82 -7.55
C ASN A 128 12.64 -0.19 -8.82
N VAL A 129 11.75 0.79 -8.64
CA VAL A 129 11.17 1.56 -9.75
C VAL A 129 12.11 2.71 -10.10
N MET A 130 12.61 2.73 -11.34
CA MET A 130 13.48 3.80 -11.84
C MET A 130 12.82 5.18 -11.72
N GLY A 131 13.58 6.18 -11.29
CA GLY A 131 13.08 7.56 -11.11
C GLY A 131 12.11 7.76 -9.94
N SER A 132 11.88 6.74 -9.11
CA SER A 132 10.99 6.86 -7.96
C SER A 132 11.53 7.85 -6.91
N ARG A 133 10.61 8.50 -6.19
CA ARG A 133 10.97 9.50 -5.17
C ARG A 133 11.84 8.88 -4.07
N GLY A 134 12.98 9.54 -3.78
CA GLY A 134 13.94 9.10 -2.76
C GLY A 134 14.86 7.96 -3.21
N SER A 135 14.82 7.58 -4.50
CA SER A 135 15.77 6.62 -5.08
C SER A 135 17.08 7.28 -5.51
N VAL A 136 18.05 6.45 -5.89
CA VAL A 136 19.42 6.88 -6.22
C VAL A 136 19.49 7.75 -7.48
N ILE A 137 18.66 7.52 -8.49
CA ILE A 137 18.71 8.28 -9.75
C ILE A 137 18.38 9.78 -9.51
N PRO A 138 17.24 10.14 -8.90
CA PRO A 138 16.98 11.53 -8.53
C PRO A 138 18.03 12.13 -7.59
N PHE A 139 18.61 11.32 -6.69
CA PHE A 139 19.67 11.78 -5.79
C PHE A 139 20.93 12.19 -6.57
N PHE A 140 21.44 11.33 -7.45
CA PHE A 140 22.61 11.64 -8.28
C PHE A 140 22.38 12.83 -9.22
N ILE A 141 21.18 12.95 -9.81
CA ILE A 141 20.82 14.13 -10.60
C ILE A 141 20.91 15.42 -9.74
N SER A 142 20.55 15.37 -8.46
CA SER A 142 20.56 16.55 -7.58
C SER A 142 21.95 17.00 -7.12
N ILE A 143 22.97 16.14 -7.27
CA ILE A 143 24.36 16.44 -6.90
C ILE A 143 25.31 16.47 -8.11
N LYS A 144 24.78 16.31 -9.34
CA LYS A 144 25.59 16.15 -10.56
C LYS A 144 26.57 17.31 -10.81
N ASP A 145 26.22 18.51 -10.36
CA ASP A 145 27.00 19.75 -10.59
C ASP A 145 27.84 20.14 -9.35
N LYS A 146 27.96 19.25 -8.35
CA LYS A 146 28.68 19.51 -7.09
C LYS A 146 30.05 18.83 -7.01
N GLY A 147 30.54 18.28 -8.12
CA GLY A 147 31.82 17.57 -8.24
C GLY A 147 32.77 18.23 -9.23
#